data_AF-A0A1F7BNF1-F1
#
_entry.id   AF-A0A1F7BNF1-F1
#
_cell.length_a   1.000
_cell.length_b   1.000
_cell.length_c   1.000
_cell.angle_alpha   90.00
_cell.angle_beta   90.00
_cell.angle_gamma   90.00
#
_symmetry.space_group_name_H-M   'P 1'
#
loop_
_entity.id
_entity.type
_entity.pdbx_description
1 polymer ?
#
loop_
_entity_poly.entity_id
_entity_poly.type
_entity_poly.pdbx_seq_one_letter_code
_entity_poly.pdbx_strand_id
1 'polypeptide(L)'
;MCVYTINQTNTTRVYISIHEEFFYDIIMPVHTNWIVFGGSPSSGKTTTLRELIKLGHKVIPDTARAFVEFELSKGKSLQEIRGNPKDFQPQVAQFFIERERNISANDCLFLDYGLPDALSFSMHLKLEIENVVKACQENRYRQVFLFDRLPLERDNVRTEDEQELFALDRLIECTYKEIGYAPIRVPPYAVDERVSFILTHLLPEMQEESATMRSALVAQSA
;
A
#
# COMPACT_ATOMS: atom_id res chain seq x y z
N MET A 1 0.44 -13.61 16.55
CA MET A 1 1.71 -12.97 16.91
C MET A 1 2.75 -13.44 15.89
N CYS A 2 3.01 -12.65 14.86
CA CYS A 2 3.96 -13.02 13.81
C CYS A 2 5.36 -12.61 14.26
N VAL A 3 6.22 -13.58 14.57
CA VAL A 3 7.58 -13.33 15.05
C VAL A 3 8.53 -13.46 13.86
N TYR A 4 9.09 -12.33 13.38
CA TYR A 4 10.26 -12.36 12.49
C TYR A 4 11.52 -12.43 13.35
N THR A 5 12.26 -13.54 13.23
CA THR A 5 13.59 -13.70 13.83
C THR A 5 14.63 -13.50 12.75
N ILE A 6 15.45 -12.45 12.86
CA ILE A 6 16.70 -12.31 12.10
C ILE A 6 17.84 -12.49 13.11
N ASN A 7 18.48 -13.66 13.10
CA ASN A 7 19.70 -14.00 13.82
C ASN A 7 20.90 -13.70 12.88
N GLN A 8 22.06 -13.16 13.24
CA GLN A 8 22.80 -12.85 14.48
C GLN A 8 23.58 -11.55 14.18
N THR A 9 23.83 -10.57 15.04
CA THR A 9 24.46 -10.55 16.37
C THR A 9 24.11 -9.21 17.03
N ASN A 10 23.98 -9.18 18.36
CA ASN A 10 23.50 -8.09 19.21
C ASN A 10 21.97 -7.94 19.25
N THR A 11 21.44 -8.56 20.29
CA THR A 11 20.04 -8.69 20.68
C THR A 11 19.42 -7.34 21.02
N THR A 12 19.01 -6.56 20.02
CA THR A 12 17.95 -5.57 20.22
C THR A 12 16.63 -6.29 20.08
N ARG A 13 16.05 -6.73 21.20
CA ARG A 13 14.63 -7.07 21.24
C ARG A 13 13.88 -5.76 20.99
N VAL A 14 13.29 -5.60 19.80
CA VAL A 14 12.30 -4.54 19.57
C VAL A 14 11.03 -4.98 20.31
N TYR A 15 10.97 -4.64 21.59
CA TYR A 15 9.69 -4.52 22.27
C TYR A 15 9.07 -3.24 21.74
N ILE A 16 7.91 -3.31 21.09
CA ILE A 16 7.01 -2.14 21.04
C ILE A 16 6.44 -2.01 22.45
N SER A 17 7.27 -1.53 23.38
CA SER A 17 6.87 -1.16 24.72
C SER A 17 6.36 0.27 24.63
N ILE A 18 5.10 0.42 24.23
CA ILE A 18 4.35 1.68 24.39
C ILE A 18 4.00 1.83 25.88
N HIS A 19 5.02 2.08 26.69
CA HIS A 19 4.91 2.51 28.08
C HIS A 19 6.00 3.53 28.39
N GLU A 20 5.88 4.69 27.76
CA GLU A 20 6.27 5.95 28.40
C GLU A 20 5.08 6.89 28.22
N GLU A 21 4.69 7.53 29.33
CA GLU A 21 3.58 8.49 29.41
C GLU A 21 3.86 9.74 28.57
N PHE A 22 3.75 9.61 27.25
CA PHE A 22 3.39 10.74 26.42
C PHE A 22 1.87 10.86 26.48
N PHE A 23 1.39 11.95 27.07
CA PHE A 23 0.06 12.49 26.78
C PHE A 23 0.01 12.74 25.26
N TYR A 24 -0.27 11.70 24.47
CA TYR A 24 -0.73 11.86 23.12
C TYR A 24 -2.11 12.50 23.26
N ASP A 25 -2.29 13.70 22.72
CA ASP A 25 -3.62 14.12 22.28
C ASP A 25 -4.24 12.92 21.59
N ILE A 26 -5.41 12.47 22.06
CA ILE A 26 -6.10 11.33 21.47
C ILE A 26 -6.50 11.77 20.06
N ILE A 27 -5.61 11.57 19.10
CA ILE A 27 -5.91 11.77 17.69
C ILE A 27 -6.82 10.62 17.31
N MET A 28 -8.12 10.89 17.35
CA MET A 28 -9.10 10.02 16.71
C MET A 28 -8.76 10.01 15.21
N PRO A 29 -8.42 8.84 14.64
CA PRO A 29 -8.03 8.79 13.24
C PRO A 29 -9.19 9.23 12.34
N VAL A 30 -8.87 9.89 11.24
CA VAL A 30 -9.84 10.18 10.19
C VAL A 30 -10.15 8.87 9.47
N HIS A 31 -11.41 8.45 9.51
CA HIS A 31 -11.88 7.31 8.71
C HIS A 31 -12.11 7.77 7.27
N THR A 32 -11.48 7.09 6.33
CA THR A 32 -11.56 7.44 4.91
C THR A 32 -12.45 6.47 4.15
N ASN A 33 -12.83 6.84 2.93
CA ASN A 33 -13.47 5.97 1.93
C ASN A 33 -12.42 5.32 1.00
N TRP A 34 -11.16 5.26 1.43
CA TRP A 34 -10.08 4.72 0.61
C TRP A 34 -9.96 3.21 0.77
N ILE A 35 -9.82 2.52 -0.35
CA ILE A 35 -9.54 1.09 -0.44
C ILE A 35 -8.09 0.95 -0.88
N VAL A 36 -7.28 0.26 -0.08
CA VAL A 36 -5.86 0.07 -0.41
C VAL A 36 -5.62 -1.30 -1.01
N PHE A 37 -4.90 -1.32 -2.13
CA PHE A 37 -4.33 -2.53 -2.71
C PHE A 37 -2.85 -2.61 -2.33
N GLY A 38 -2.55 -3.39 -1.30
CA GLY A 38 -1.19 -3.66 -0.84
C GLY A 38 -0.66 -5.02 -1.30
N GLY A 39 0.50 -5.39 -0.79
CA GLY A 39 1.16 -6.67 -1.07
C GLY A 39 2.26 -6.54 -2.11
N SER A 40 3.09 -7.59 -2.26
CA SER A 40 4.36 -7.52 -3.00
C SER A 40 4.24 -6.90 -4.42
N PRO A 41 5.30 -6.21 -4.89
CA PRO A 41 5.44 -5.90 -6.31
C PRO A 41 5.23 -7.16 -7.18
N SER A 42 4.67 -6.99 -8.38
CA SER A 42 4.43 -8.03 -9.40
C SER A 42 3.19 -8.90 -9.18
N SER A 43 2.30 -8.54 -8.27
CA SER A 43 1.05 -9.27 -8.00
C SER A 43 -0.13 -8.92 -8.94
N GLY A 44 0.14 -8.22 -10.05
CA GLY A 44 -0.89 -7.84 -11.04
C GLY A 44 -1.87 -6.76 -10.57
N LYS A 45 -1.60 -6.05 -9.47
CA LYS A 45 -2.40 -4.93 -8.93
C LYS A 45 -2.72 -3.89 -9.99
N THR A 46 -1.70 -3.40 -10.70
CA THR A 46 -1.85 -2.34 -11.70
C THR A 46 -2.81 -2.73 -12.82
N THR A 47 -2.83 -4.01 -13.24
CA THR A 47 -3.78 -4.48 -14.25
C THR A 47 -5.21 -4.48 -13.70
N THR A 48 -5.42 -4.95 -12.48
CA THR A 48 -6.73 -4.90 -11.81
C THR A 48 -7.22 -3.46 -11.61
N LEU A 49 -6.35 -2.54 -11.20
CA LEU A 49 -6.68 -1.12 -11.06
C LEU A 49 -7.08 -0.47 -12.39
N ARG A 50 -6.44 -0.84 -13.50
CA ARG A 50 -6.84 -0.37 -14.84
C ARG A 50 -8.24 -0.81 -15.22
N GLU A 51 -8.63 -2.04 -14.90
CA GLU A 51 -10.01 -2.48 -15.14
C GLU A 51 -11.00 -1.74 -14.25
N LEU A 52 -10.66 -1.46 -12.99
CA LEU A 52 -11.51 -0.64 -12.11
C LEU A 52 -11.72 0.78 -12.65
N ILE A 53 -10.69 1.40 -13.25
CA ILE A 53 -10.83 2.71 -13.93
C ILE A 53 -11.84 2.62 -15.07
N LYS A 54 -11.78 1.56 -15.90
CA LYS A 54 -12.77 1.36 -16.98
C LYS A 54 -14.19 1.20 -16.47
N LEU A 55 -14.36 0.71 -15.24
CA LEU A 55 -15.65 0.59 -14.57
C LEU A 55 -16.11 1.90 -13.88
N GLY A 56 -15.34 2.99 -14.02
CA GLY A 56 -15.66 4.32 -13.49
C GLY A 56 -15.02 4.65 -12.14
N HIS A 57 -14.29 3.71 -11.53
CA HIS A 57 -13.69 3.94 -10.22
C HIS A 57 -12.48 4.88 -10.30
N LYS A 58 -12.33 5.72 -9.27
CA LYS A 58 -11.16 6.60 -9.11
C LYS A 58 -10.00 5.82 -8.52
N VAL A 59 -8.85 5.90 -9.16
CA VAL A 59 -7.61 5.23 -8.74
C VAL A 59 -6.50 6.25 -8.53
N ILE A 60 -5.74 6.09 -7.45
CA ILE A 60 -4.43 6.73 -7.29
C ILE A 60 -3.35 5.69 -7.54
N PRO A 61 -2.46 5.91 -8.53
CA PRO A 61 -1.44 4.94 -8.92
C PRO A 61 -0.29 4.85 -7.89
N ASP A 62 0.61 3.91 -8.15
CA ASP A 62 1.78 3.61 -7.31
C ASP A 62 2.57 4.89 -7.01
N THR A 63 2.60 5.25 -5.73
CA THR A 63 3.19 6.51 -5.26
C THR A 63 4.71 6.49 -5.35
N ALA A 64 5.35 5.33 -5.20
CA ALA A 64 6.80 5.20 -5.39
C ALA A 64 7.19 5.39 -6.87
N ARG A 65 6.36 4.86 -7.79
CA ARG A 65 6.55 5.11 -9.23
C ARG A 65 6.36 6.58 -9.58
N ALA A 66 5.29 7.20 -9.07
CA ALA A 66 5.04 8.63 -9.29
C ALA A 66 6.19 9.51 -8.79
N PHE A 67 6.80 9.17 -7.63
CA PHE A 67 8.00 9.84 -7.14
C PHE A 67 9.19 9.70 -8.11
N VAL A 68 9.46 8.50 -8.61
CA VAL A 68 10.55 8.28 -9.59
C VAL A 68 10.31 9.11 -10.85
N GLU A 69 9.09 9.10 -11.40
CA GLU A 69 8.72 9.87 -12.58
C GLU A 69 8.88 11.39 -12.35
N PHE A 70 8.48 11.87 -11.18
CA PHE A 70 8.66 13.27 -10.78
C PHE A 70 10.14 13.68 -10.70
N GLU A 71 10.99 12.86 -10.07
CA GLU A 71 12.42 13.16 -9.97
C GLU A 71 13.15 13.06 -11.32
N LEU A 72 12.74 12.13 -12.19
CA LEU A 72 13.22 12.06 -13.57
C LEU A 72 12.83 13.33 -14.35
N SER A 73 11.63 13.87 -14.14
CA SER A 73 11.19 15.12 -14.79
C SER A 73 12.00 16.34 -14.37
N LYS A 74 12.69 16.27 -13.22
CA LYS A 74 13.64 17.29 -12.75
C LYS A 74 15.05 17.13 -13.34
N GLY A 75 15.27 16.14 -14.20
CA GLY A 75 16.55 15.90 -14.86
C GLY A 75 17.52 15.00 -14.10
N LYS A 76 17.08 14.35 -13.00
CA LYS A 76 17.89 13.32 -12.32
C LYS A 76 17.90 12.03 -13.15
N SER A 77 18.98 11.27 -13.05
CA SER A 77 19.07 9.91 -13.59
C SER A 77 18.47 8.88 -12.63
N LEU A 78 18.11 7.70 -13.15
CA LEU A 78 17.65 6.58 -12.30
C LEU A 78 18.68 6.19 -11.23
N GLN A 79 19.98 6.28 -11.54
CA GLN A 79 21.03 5.97 -10.59
C GLN A 79 21.09 6.98 -9.44
N GLU A 80 20.89 8.27 -9.71
CA GLU A 80 20.82 9.30 -8.66
C GLU A 80 19.58 9.15 -7.77
N ILE A 81 18.48 8.64 -8.33
CA ILE A 81 17.23 8.45 -7.59
C ILE A 81 17.26 7.17 -6.76
N ARG A 82 17.64 6.04 -7.36
CA ARG A 82 17.50 4.69 -6.80
C ARG A 82 18.81 4.02 -6.40
N GLY A 83 19.95 4.67 -6.65
CA GLY A 83 21.29 4.08 -6.45
C GLY A 83 21.60 3.70 -5.00
N ASN A 84 20.89 4.29 -4.02
CA ASN A 84 20.94 3.88 -2.62
C ASN A 84 19.52 3.74 -2.05
N PRO A 85 19.05 2.51 -1.77
CA PRO A 85 17.74 2.27 -1.16
C PRO A 85 17.51 3.02 0.16
N LYS A 86 18.57 3.23 0.96
CA LYS A 86 18.46 3.92 2.25
C LYS A 86 18.23 5.43 2.11
N ASP A 87 18.64 6.03 1.00
CA ASP A 87 18.38 7.44 0.70
C ASP A 87 17.04 7.58 -0.05
N PHE A 88 16.71 6.61 -0.89
CA PHE A 88 15.49 6.58 -1.69
C PHE A 88 14.23 6.40 -0.84
N GLN A 89 14.22 5.43 0.07
CA GLN A 89 13.01 5.04 0.79
C GLN A 89 12.42 6.15 1.70
N PRO A 90 13.21 6.94 2.44
CA PRO A 90 12.66 8.05 3.22
C PRO A 90 11.96 9.11 2.37
N GLN A 91 12.48 9.39 1.16
CA GLN A 91 11.87 10.34 0.23
C GLN A 91 10.53 9.82 -0.31
N VAL A 92 10.47 8.53 -0.66
CA VAL A 92 9.22 7.88 -1.07
C VAL A 92 8.21 7.90 0.08
N ALA A 93 8.62 7.55 1.30
CA ALA A 93 7.74 7.56 2.46
C ALA A 93 7.15 8.97 2.73
N GLN A 94 7.96 10.01 2.60
CA GLN A 94 7.49 11.40 2.67
C GLN A 94 6.46 11.72 1.59
N PHE A 95 6.66 11.23 0.36
CA PHE A 95 5.71 11.40 -0.74
C PHE A 95 4.36 10.70 -0.49
N PHE A 96 4.36 9.54 0.17
CA PHE A 96 3.13 8.90 0.64
C PHE A 96 2.38 9.75 1.68
N ILE A 97 3.10 10.33 2.65
CA ILE A 97 2.52 11.20 3.67
C ILE A 97 1.88 12.43 3.01
N GLU A 98 2.60 13.06 2.08
CA GLU A 98 2.11 14.22 1.35
C GLU A 98 0.90 13.89 0.49
N ARG A 99 0.91 12.75 -0.23
CA ARG A 99 -0.25 12.27 -1.00
C ARG A 99 -1.48 12.19 -0.12
N GLU A 100 -1.41 11.51 1.02
CA GLU A 100 -2.58 11.29 1.90
C GLU A 100 -3.09 12.57 2.56
N ARG A 101 -2.23 13.57 2.79
CA ARG A 101 -2.65 14.89 3.28
C ARG A 101 -3.38 15.73 2.23
N ASN A 102 -3.18 15.44 0.95
CA ASN A 102 -3.73 16.22 -0.16
C ASN A 102 -4.97 15.59 -0.82
N ILE A 103 -5.42 14.43 -0.35
CA ILE A 103 -6.62 13.75 -0.87
C ILE A 103 -7.75 13.81 0.17
N SER A 104 -8.98 13.95 -0.31
CA SER A 104 -10.15 13.99 0.58
C SER A 104 -10.43 12.63 1.17
N ALA A 105 -10.61 12.56 2.49
CA ALA A 105 -11.03 11.33 3.18
C ALA A 105 -12.39 10.81 2.68
N ASN A 106 -13.25 11.69 2.13
CA ASN A 106 -14.59 11.33 1.68
C ASN A 106 -14.62 10.80 0.24
N ASP A 107 -13.55 10.97 -0.54
CA ASP A 107 -13.49 10.42 -1.90
C ASP A 107 -13.38 8.89 -1.86
N CYS A 108 -14.23 8.21 -2.62
CA CYS A 108 -14.14 6.77 -2.83
C CYS A 108 -12.98 6.49 -3.80
N LEU A 109 -11.83 6.07 -3.25
CA LEU A 109 -10.55 5.94 -3.97
C LEU A 109 -9.98 4.54 -3.81
N PHE A 110 -9.46 3.97 -4.90
CA PHE A 110 -8.59 2.81 -4.87
C PHE A 110 -7.13 3.26 -4.93
N LEU A 111 -6.32 2.87 -3.95
CA LEU A 111 -4.92 3.28 -3.83
C LEU A 111 -4.00 2.10 -4.16
N ASP A 112 -3.10 2.25 -5.13
CA ASP A 112 -1.98 1.31 -5.35
C ASP A 112 -0.92 1.60 -4.28
N TYR A 113 -0.92 0.77 -3.22
CA TYR A 113 -0.22 0.94 -1.94
C TYR A 113 -0.72 2.08 -1.02
N GLY A 114 -0.58 1.84 0.28
CA GLY A 114 -0.81 2.79 1.37
C GLY A 114 0.46 3.05 2.19
N LEU A 115 0.36 3.97 3.15
CA LEU A 115 1.41 4.24 4.14
C LEU A 115 1.93 3.00 4.88
N PRO A 116 1.11 1.99 5.25
CA PRO A 116 1.62 0.77 5.88
C PRO A 116 2.55 -0.04 4.97
N ASP A 117 2.39 0.03 3.65
CA ASP A 117 3.38 -0.56 2.74
C ASP A 117 4.70 0.20 2.84
N ALA A 118 4.68 1.54 2.75
CA ALA A 118 5.87 2.38 2.92
C ALA A 118 6.58 2.14 4.27
N LEU A 119 5.81 1.94 5.35
CA LEU A 119 6.31 1.55 6.67
C LEU A 119 7.03 0.19 6.62
N SER A 120 6.43 -0.80 5.96
CA SER A 120 7.00 -2.14 5.78
C SER A 120 8.34 -2.09 5.05
N PHE A 121 8.43 -1.31 3.97
CA PHE A 121 9.67 -1.09 3.23
C PHE A 121 10.74 -0.40 4.09
N SER A 122 10.38 0.62 4.87
CA SER A 122 11.32 1.29 5.79
C SER A 122 11.84 0.36 6.88
N MET A 123 10.97 -0.49 7.46
CA MET A 123 11.38 -1.52 8.43
C MET A 123 12.31 -2.56 7.80
N HIS A 124 12.00 -3.02 6.59
CA HIS A 124 12.86 -3.97 5.86
C HIS A 124 14.28 -3.43 5.66
N LEU A 125 14.41 -2.13 5.35
CA LEU A 125 15.68 -1.44 5.18
C LEU A 125 16.35 -0.98 6.49
N LYS A 126 15.70 -1.24 7.64
CA LYS A 126 16.16 -0.83 8.99
C LYS A 126 16.39 0.67 9.09
N LEU A 127 15.41 1.45 8.61
CA LEU A 127 15.39 2.91 8.67
C LEU A 127 14.59 3.40 9.87
N GLU A 128 14.72 4.69 10.18
CA GLU A 128 13.82 5.40 11.11
C GLU A 128 12.38 5.38 10.55
N ILE A 129 11.39 5.18 11.43
CA ILE A 129 10.00 4.93 11.03
C ILE A 129 8.97 5.80 11.77
N GLU A 130 9.41 6.63 12.70
CA GLU A 130 8.56 7.38 13.64
C GLU A 130 7.58 8.29 12.90
N ASN A 131 8.04 8.96 11.84
CA ASN A 131 7.21 9.82 11.01
C ASN A 131 6.14 9.02 10.23
N VAL A 132 6.51 7.87 9.68
CA VAL A 132 5.59 7.01 8.93
C VAL A 132 4.57 6.36 9.86
N VAL A 133 4.99 5.94 11.06
CA VAL A 133 4.09 5.40 12.10
C VAL A 133 3.07 6.46 12.51
N LYS A 134 3.51 7.70 12.78
CA LYS A 134 2.59 8.81 13.09
C LYS A 134 1.60 9.06 11.96
N ALA A 135 2.07 9.11 10.72
CA ALA A 135 1.19 9.30 9.56
C ALA A 135 0.20 8.14 9.39
N CYS A 136 0.63 6.89 9.64
CA CYS A 136 -0.26 5.73 9.68
C CYS A 136 -1.32 5.84 10.77
N GLN A 137 -1.17 6.70 11.78
CA GLN A 137 -2.17 6.95 12.84
C GLN A 137 -3.16 8.07 12.48
N GLU A 138 -2.84 8.93 11.51
CA GLU A 138 -3.70 10.06 11.10
C GLU A 138 -4.95 9.57 10.34
N ASN A 139 -4.81 8.59 9.46
CA ASN A 139 -5.89 8.06 8.62
C ASN A 139 -6.16 6.57 8.88
N ARG A 140 -7.43 6.17 8.80
CA ARG A 140 -7.86 4.75 8.76
C ARG A 140 -8.57 4.47 7.46
N TYR A 141 -7.96 3.60 6.65
CA TYR A 141 -8.53 3.16 5.38
C TYR A 141 -9.83 2.41 5.60
N ARG A 142 -10.74 2.54 4.64
CA ARG A 142 -12.03 1.85 4.67
C ARG A 142 -11.83 0.34 4.61
N GLN A 143 -10.94 -0.10 3.73
CA GLN A 143 -10.68 -1.52 3.50
C GLN A 143 -9.28 -1.72 2.89
N VAL A 144 -8.70 -2.90 3.13
CA VAL A 144 -7.38 -3.29 2.60
C VAL A 144 -7.48 -4.64 1.92
N PHE A 145 -6.96 -4.73 0.71
CA PHE A 145 -6.75 -5.95 -0.04
C PHE A 145 -5.26 -6.20 -0.21
N LEU A 146 -4.77 -7.39 0.14
CA LEU A 146 -3.38 -7.79 -0.08
C LEU A 146 -3.33 -8.82 -1.19
N PHE A 147 -2.66 -8.46 -2.29
CA PHE A 147 -2.60 -9.30 -3.47
C PHE A 147 -1.51 -10.36 -3.33
N ASP A 148 -1.88 -11.62 -3.52
CA ASP A 148 -0.94 -12.72 -3.60
C ASP A 148 -0.02 -12.56 -4.82
N ARG A 149 1.22 -13.01 -4.68
CA ARG A 149 2.22 -12.94 -5.75
C ARG A 149 1.79 -13.81 -6.92
N LEU A 150 1.93 -13.27 -8.14
CA LEU A 150 2.00 -14.07 -9.36
C LEU A 150 3.42 -14.66 -9.48
N PRO A 151 3.61 -15.77 -10.21
CA PRO A 151 4.94 -16.25 -10.55
C PRO A 151 5.79 -15.12 -11.15
N LEU A 152 7.04 -14.99 -10.70
CA LEU A 152 7.91 -13.87 -11.09
C LEU A 152 8.23 -13.93 -12.59
N GLU A 153 7.61 -13.07 -13.39
CA GLU A 153 8.19 -12.67 -14.68
C GLU A 153 9.29 -11.65 -14.40
N ARG A 154 10.55 -12.00 -14.71
CA ARG A 154 11.70 -11.10 -14.52
C ARG A 154 11.55 -9.89 -15.46
N ASP A 155 11.03 -8.77 -14.95
CA ASP A 155 11.17 -7.48 -15.61
C ASP A 155 12.50 -6.83 -15.20
N ASN A 156 13.16 -6.13 -16.14
CA ASN A 156 14.47 -5.51 -15.93
C ASN A 156 14.47 -4.34 -14.92
N VAL A 157 13.40 -4.19 -14.14
CA VAL A 157 13.17 -3.06 -13.23
C VAL A 157 13.33 -3.47 -11.77
N ARG A 158 13.15 -4.77 -11.45
CA ARG A 158 13.23 -5.28 -10.08
C ARG A 158 14.53 -6.03 -9.83
N THR A 159 15.17 -5.69 -8.71
CA THR A 159 16.51 -6.15 -8.33
C THR A 159 16.49 -7.07 -7.12
N GLU A 160 15.33 -7.29 -6.51
CA GLU A 160 15.14 -8.05 -5.27
C GLU A 160 15.13 -9.57 -5.52
N ASP A 161 15.75 -10.34 -4.62
CA ASP A 161 15.74 -11.82 -4.66
C ASP A 161 14.38 -12.39 -4.23
N GLU A 162 14.03 -13.59 -4.69
CA GLU A 162 12.73 -14.23 -4.42
C GLU A 162 12.47 -14.42 -2.91
N GLN A 163 13.54 -14.67 -2.14
CA GLN A 163 13.50 -14.77 -0.68
C GLN A 163 13.22 -13.41 -0.02
N GLU A 164 13.81 -12.33 -0.52
CA GLU A 164 13.57 -10.96 -0.04
C GLU A 164 12.12 -10.55 -0.30
N LEU A 165 11.59 -10.86 -1.49
CA LEU A 165 10.19 -10.62 -1.83
C LEU A 165 9.22 -11.39 -0.92
N PHE A 166 9.57 -12.61 -0.51
CA PHE A 166 8.73 -13.39 0.41
C PHE A 166 8.81 -12.88 1.85
N ALA A 167 9.98 -12.43 2.30
CA ALA A 167 10.12 -11.76 3.59
C ALA A 167 9.32 -10.45 3.61
N LEU A 168 9.39 -9.67 2.54
CA LEU A 168 8.66 -8.42 2.39
C LEU A 168 7.13 -8.62 2.34
N ASP A 169 6.63 -9.58 1.54
CA ASP A 169 5.17 -9.85 1.46
C ASP A 169 4.57 -10.12 2.83
N ARG A 170 5.24 -10.96 3.62
CA ARG A 170 4.77 -11.28 4.95
C ARG A 170 4.98 -10.15 5.95
N LEU A 171 6.03 -9.34 5.81
CA LEU A 171 6.23 -8.13 6.61
C LEU A 171 5.09 -7.13 6.36
N ILE A 172 4.68 -6.93 5.10
CA ILE A 172 3.53 -6.10 4.75
C ILE A 172 2.27 -6.60 5.45
N GLU A 173 1.97 -7.89 5.34
CA GLU A 173 0.80 -8.48 5.99
C GLU A 173 0.82 -8.29 7.52
N CYS A 174 1.98 -8.46 8.15
CA CYS A 174 2.13 -8.26 9.59
C CYS A 174 1.94 -6.80 9.98
N THR A 175 2.54 -5.88 9.23
CA THR A 175 2.43 -4.44 9.47
C THR A 175 0.99 -3.99 9.46
N TYR A 176 0.21 -4.39 8.45
CA TYR A 176 -1.22 -4.09 8.39
C TYR A 176 -2.00 -4.66 9.59
N LYS A 177 -1.72 -5.90 10.00
CA LYS A 177 -2.39 -6.53 11.14
C LYS A 177 -2.04 -5.86 12.48
N GLU A 178 -0.78 -5.50 12.67
CA GLU A 178 -0.28 -4.88 13.91
C GLU A 178 -0.85 -3.48 14.13
N ILE A 179 -1.10 -2.73 13.06
CA ILE A 179 -1.74 -1.41 13.13
C ILE A 179 -3.29 -1.47 13.12
N GLY A 180 -3.86 -2.68 13.17
CA GLY A 180 -5.29 -2.90 13.43
C GLY A 180 -6.17 -3.18 12.20
N TYR A 181 -5.59 -3.42 11.02
CA TYR A 181 -6.36 -3.85 9.86
C TYR A 181 -6.56 -5.37 9.83
N ALA A 182 -7.63 -5.82 9.16
CA ALA A 182 -7.86 -7.21 8.79
C ALA A 182 -7.88 -7.32 7.26
N PRO A 183 -6.71 -7.39 6.60
CA PRO A 183 -6.67 -7.35 5.14
C PRO A 183 -7.27 -8.60 4.51
N ILE A 184 -7.94 -8.42 3.37
CA ILE A 184 -8.49 -9.52 2.57
C ILE A 184 -7.42 -9.94 1.55
N ARG A 185 -7.00 -11.21 1.60
CA ARG A 185 -6.09 -11.77 0.59
C ARG A 185 -6.82 -11.91 -0.75
N VAL A 186 -6.20 -11.40 -1.81
CA VAL A 186 -6.68 -11.54 -3.20
C VAL A 186 -5.83 -12.61 -3.88
N PRO A 187 -6.40 -13.79 -4.19
CA PRO A 187 -5.67 -14.86 -4.88
C PRO A 187 -5.26 -14.47 -6.32
N PRO A 188 -4.31 -15.20 -6.92
CA PRO A 188 -3.81 -14.93 -8.27
C PRO A 188 -4.79 -15.36 -9.38
N TYR A 189 -6.05 -14.92 -9.32
CA TYR A 189 -7.06 -15.20 -10.33
C TYR A 189 -6.81 -14.44 -11.65
N ALA A 190 -7.55 -14.80 -12.70
CA ALA A 190 -7.61 -13.98 -13.92
C ALA A 190 -8.06 -12.56 -13.58
N VAL A 191 -7.76 -11.59 -14.46
CA VAL A 191 -8.02 -10.16 -14.18
C VAL A 191 -9.51 -9.93 -13.85
N ASP A 192 -10.42 -10.44 -14.68
CA ASP A 192 -11.87 -10.25 -14.51
C ASP A 192 -12.39 -10.91 -13.22
N GLU A 193 -11.85 -12.09 -12.89
CA GLU A 193 -12.17 -12.80 -11.64
C GLU A 193 -11.66 -12.04 -10.42
N ARG A 194 -10.46 -11.44 -10.48
CA ARG A 194 -9.95 -10.58 -9.40
C ARG A 194 -10.81 -9.33 -9.20
N VAL A 195 -11.20 -8.67 -10.30
CA VAL A 195 -12.09 -7.51 -10.23
C VAL A 195 -13.43 -7.91 -9.60
N SER A 196 -14.02 -9.01 -10.06
CA SER A 196 -15.26 -9.55 -9.48
C SER A 196 -15.10 -9.84 -7.99
N PHE A 197 -14.05 -10.58 -7.62
CA PHE A 197 -13.73 -10.91 -6.23
C PHE A 197 -13.62 -9.66 -5.37
N ILE A 198 -12.88 -8.65 -5.80
CA ILE A 198 -12.72 -7.41 -5.02
C ILE A 198 -14.06 -6.71 -4.85
N LEU A 199 -14.82 -6.52 -5.94
CA LEU A 199 -16.09 -5.81 -5.89
C LEU A 199 -17.14 -6.52 -5.03
N THR A 200 -17.16 -7.85 -4.99
CA THR A 200 -18.07 -8.63 -4.11
C THR A 200 -17.61 -8.68 -2.66
N HIS A 201 -16.35 -8.36 -2.38
CA HIS A 201 -15.79 -8.31 -1.02
C HIS A 201 -15.68 -6.88 -0.48
N LEU A 202 -16.07 -5.86 -1.24
CA LEU A 202 -16.23 -4.51 -0.71
C LEU A 202 -17.24 -4.50 0.44
N LEU A 203 -17.11 -3.55 1.36
CA LEU A 203 -18.13 -3.35 2.39
C LEU A 203 -19.49 -2.99 1.75
N PRO A 204 -20.63 -3.38 2.36
CA PRO A 204 -21.94 -3.31 1.72
C PRO A 204 -22.30 -1.94 1.13
N GLU A 205 -22.04 -0.86 1.87
CA GLU A 205 -22.32 0.50 1.41
C GLU A 205 -21.48 0.91 0.18
N MET A 206 -20.29 0.35 0.02
CA MET A 206 -19.44 0.58 -1.15
C MET A 206 -19.85 -0.28 -2.35
N GLN A 207 -20.46 -1.44 -2.10
CA GLN A 207 -21.01 -2.29 -3.16
C GLN A 207 -22.17 -1.60 -3.89
N GLU A 208 -23.04 -0.92 -3.14
CA GLU A 208 -24.16 -0.14 -3.71
C GLU A 208 -23.67 1.02 -4.58
N GLU A 209 -22.67 1.77 -4.11
CA GLU A 209 -22.03 2.85 -4.88
C GLU A 209 -21.40 2.30 -6.18
N SER A 210 -20.65 1.19 -6.09
CA SER A 210 -20.05 0.52 -7.26
C SER A 210 -21.10 -0.01 -8.23
N ALA A 211 -22.22 -0.57 -7.75
CA ALA A 211 -23.30 -1.05 -8.60
C ALA A 211 -24.01 0.10 -9.34
N THR A 212 -24.24 1.21 -8.64
CA THR A 212 -24.85 2.42 -9.22
C THR A 212 -23.96 3.01 -10.31
N MET A 213 -22.67 3.14 -10.03
CA MET A 213 -21.67 3.65 -10.98
C MET A 213 -21.60 2.81 -12.27
N ARG A 214 -21.51 1.48 -12.13
CA ARG A 214 -21.46 0.57 -13.29
C ARG A 214 -22.74 0.65 -14.13
N SER A 215 -23.91 0.74 -13.49
CA SER A 215 -25.19 0.89 -14.19
C SER A 215 -25.26 2.18 -15.00
N ALA A 216 -24.76 3.29 -14.44
CA ALA A 216 -24.69 4.57 -15.14
C ALA A 216 -23.74 4.54 -16.35
N LEU A 217 -22.60 3.84 -16.24
CA LEU A 217 -21.63 3.71 -17.33
C LEU A 217 -22.21 2.93 -18.53
N VAL A 218 -22.93 1.85 -18.26
CA VAL A 218 -23.63 1.06 -19.30
C VAL A 218 -24.66 1.91 -20.02
N ALA A 219 -25.44 2.71 -19.28
CA ALA A 219 -26.46 3.60 -19.86
C ALA A 219 -25.86 4.73 -20.73
N GLN A 220 -24.62 5.15 -20.50
CA GLN A 220 -23.91 6.15 -21.31
C GLN A 220 -23.26 5.55 -22.58
N SER A 221 -23.13 4.22 -22.62
CA SER A 221 -22.46 3.48 -23.70
C SER A 221 -23.44 2.83 -24.68
N ALA A 222 -24.75 2.97 -24.44
CA ALA A 222 -25.86 2.42 -25.22
C ALA A 222 -26.57 3.53 -26.00
#